data_AF-A0A954QKK0-F1
#
_entry.id   AF-A0A954QKK0-F1
#
_cell.length_a   1.000
_cell.length_b   1.000
_cell.length_c   1.000
_cell.angle_alpha   90.00
_cell.angle_beta   90.00
_cell.angle_gamma   90.00
#
_symmetry.space_group_name_H-M   'P 1'
#
loop_
_entity.id
_entity.type
_entity.pdbx_description
1 polymer ?
#
loop_
_entity_poly.entity_id
_entity_poly.type
_entity_poly.pdbx_seq_one_letter_code
_entity_poly.pdbx_strand_id
1 'polypeptide(L)'
;MPACPAYRLPYSPTRRCSLLAFVLAVIALTSVSSLFGQQLPPQEPSLHANAAVLRRLNDDFTKQVVPAIERYCLQCHRGADAEAQLDLSDDRTLAAVRQRHQVWNEIARRLGAHEMPPADASQQPTDHEREQIVRWVAEFRRAEAERTAQDPGPNLSHRLSAAEYNYTIRDLTGVDIGPARELPVDPANEAGFDNSGESLTMSPALLQKYFLAAQTVANHLLLLPDGLAFAPHHVITDTDRDKYCVARIVDFYDRHPVDLADYFAASLQISLAHDDDSAASDDDRLVRRYANEK
;
A
#
# COMPACT_ATOMS: atom_id res chain seq x y z
N MET A 1 -19.48 24.63 -49.13
CA MET A 1 -19.93 24.24 -47.78
C MET A 1 -21.41 24.57 -47.64
N PRO A 2 -22.26 23.55 -47.47
CA PRO A 2 -23.40 23.71 -46.59
C PRO A 2 -23.39 22.62 -45.50
N ALA A 3 -23.80 23.04 -44.30
CA ALA A 3 -23.75 22.29 -43.06
C ALA A 3 -24.64 21.04 -43.07
N CYS A 4 -24.13 19.95 -42.49
CA CYS A 4 -24.92 18.78 -42.11
C CYS A 4 -25.94 19.14 -41.02
N PRO A 5 -27.20 18.70 -41.11
CA PRO A 5 -28.16 18.85 -40.03
C PRO A 5 -27.90 17.79 -38.94
N ALA A 6 -27.94 18.23 -37.69
CA ALA A 6 -27.82 17.40 -36.50
C ALA A 6 -29.02 16.43 -36.38
N TYR A 7 -28.74 15.13 -36.28
CA TYR A 7 -29.73 14.11 -36.00
C TYR A 7 -30.11 14.18 -34.50
N ARG A 8 -31.32 14.66 -34.19
CA ARG A 8 -31.91 14.57 -32.85
C ARG A 8 -32.79 13.31 -32.77
N LEU A 9 -32.47 12.40 -31.88
CA LEU A 9 -33.36 11.29 -31.51
C LEU A 9 -34.58 11.82 -30.74
N PRO A 10 -35.80 11.29 -30.98
CA PRO A 10 -36.98 11.67 -30.24
C PRO A 10 -37.03 10.93 -28.89
N TYR A 11 -36.91 11.67 -27.79
CA TYR A 11 -37.23 11.19 -26.45
C TYR A 11 -38.73 11.45 -26.18
N SER A 12 -39.53 10.40 -26.05
CA SER A 12 -40.92 10.49 -25.59
C SER A 12 -41.01 10.35 -24.07
N PRO A 13 -41.66 11.26 -23.33
CA PRO A 13 -42.01 11.01 -21.95
C PRO A 13 -43.50 10.65 -21.85
N THR A 14 -43.84 9.37 -21.78
CA THR A 14 -45.16 8.95 -21.29
C THR A 14 -45.13 8.87 -19.77
N ARG A 15 -45.64 9.92 -19.13
CA ARG A 15 -46.08 9.89 -17.73
C ARG A 15 -47.29 8.97 -17.59
N ARG A 16 -47.26 8.02 -16.64
CA ARG A 16 -48.38 7.63 -15.76
C ARG A 16 -47.91 6.58 -14.74
N CYS A 17 -48.51 6.63 -13.55
CA CYS A 17 -48.28 5.80 -12.36
C CYS A 17 -47.10 6.14 -11.43
N SER A 18 -47.26 7.18 -10.60
CA SER A 18 -46.51 7.29 -9.32
C SER A 18 -47.46 7.69 -8.18
N LEU A 19 -48.18 6.70 -7.66
CA LEU A 19 -48.74 6.74 -6.30
C LEU A 19 -48.43 5.43 -5.54
N LEU A 20 -48.24 4.31 -6.23
CA LEU A 20 -47.80 3.04 -5.64
C LEU A 20 -46.28 2.96 -5.36
N ALA A 21 -45.45 3.67 -6.14
CA ALA A 21 -43.98 3.64 -5.95
C ALA A 21 -43.52 4.38 -4.68
N PHE A 22 -44.30 5.33 -4.16
CA PHE A 22 -43.94 6.11 -2.98
C PHE A 22 -44.13 5.33 -1.67
N VAL A 23 -45.09 4.40 -1.61
CA VAL A 23 -45.39 3.62 -0.40
C VAL A 23 -44.39 2.47 -0.21
N LEU A 24 -43.88 1.88 -1.30
CA LEU A 24 -42.85 0.83 -1.23
C LEU A 24 -41.47 1.39 -0.85
N ALA A 25 -41.16 2.63 -1.22
CA ALA A 25 -39.89 3.27 -0.85
C ALA A 25 -39.79 3.56 0.67
N VAL A 26 -40.91 3.84 1.35
CA VAL A 26 -40.89 4.17 2.79
C VAL A 26 -40.74 2.92 3.67
N ILE A 27 -41.26 1.76 3.25
CA ILE A 27 -41.16 0.49 4.01
C ILE A 27 -39.76 -0.15 3.87
N ALA A 28 -39.06 0.08 2.75
CA ALA A 28 -37.68 -0.36 2.57
C ALA A 28 -36.66 0.48 3.39
N LEU A 29 -37.05 1.67 3.87
CA LEU A 29 -36.18 2.55 4.65
C LEU A 29 -36.24 2.32 6.17
N THR A 30 -37.21 1.57 6.70
CA THR A 30 -37.31 1.29 8.15
C THR A 30 -36.82 -0.09 8.57
N SER A 31 -36.42 -0.95 7.62
CA SER A 31 -35.94 -2.31 7.90
C SER A 31 -34.43 -2.51 7.72
N VAL A 32 -33.68 -1.49 7.32
CA VAL A 32 -32.21 -1.55 7.17
C VAL A 32 -31.46 -1.05 8.41
N SER A 33 -32.16 -0.62 9.46
CA SER A 33 -31.53 -0.10 10.69
C SER A 33 -31.08 -1.16 11.70
N SER A 34 -31.19 -2.46 11.37
CA SER A 34 -30.90 -3.56 12.32
C SER A 34 -29.79 -4.53 11.91
N LEU A 35 -29.04 -4.24 10.83
CA LEU A 35 -27.92 -5.07 10.37
C LEU A 35 -26.59 -4.30 10.24
N PHE A 36 -26.48 -3.11 10.82
CA PHE A 36 -25.18 -2.63 11.27
C PHE A 36 -24.90 -3.30 12.61
N GLY A 37 -24.40 -4.53 12.53
CA GLY A 37 -23.71 -5.16 13.64
C GLY A 37 -22.73 -4.13 14.19
N GLN A 38 -22.78 -3.93 15.51
CA GLN A 38 -21.73 -3.23 16.22
C GLN A 38 -20.44 -4.01 15.96
N GLN A 39 -19.73 -3.64 14.90
CA GLN A 39 -18.30 -3.87 14.83
C GLN A 39 -17.78 -3.08 16.01
N LEU A 40 -17.59 -3.76 17.15
CA LEU A 40 -16.81 -3.19 18.23
C LEU A 40 -15.52 -2.69 17.58
N PRO A 41 -15.11 -1.43 17.81
CA PRO A 41 -13.80 -1.00 17.37
C PRO A 41 -12.80 -2.05 17.86
N PRO A 42 -11.79 -2.43 17.04
CA PRO A 42 -10.74 -3.33 17.50
C PRO A 42 -10.30 -2.82 18.87
N GLN A 43 -10.41 -3.69 19.87
CA GLN A 43 -10.22 -3.32 21.26
C GLN A 43 -8.74 -2.98 21.41
N GLU A 44 -8.42 -1.70 21.22
CA GLU A 44 -7.11 -1.11 21.47
C GLU A 44 -6.66 -1.65 22.82
N PRO A 45 -5.53 -2.38 22.93
CA PRO A 45 -5.01 -2.80 24.22
C PRO A 45 -4.80 -1.52 25.03
N SER A 46 -5.74 -1.22 25.91
CA SER A 46 -5.77 0.06 26.60
C SER A 46 -4.41 0.28 27.25
N LEU A 47 -3.83 1.48 27.12
CA LEU A 47 -2.55 1.85 27.73
C LEU A 47 -2.44 1.40 29.21
N HIS A 48 -3.59 1.33 29.90
CA HIS A 48 -3.75 0.83 31.27
C HIS A 48 -3.44 -0.65 31.46
N ALA A 49 -3.78 -1.52 30.50
CA ALA A 49 -3.45 -2.94 30.53
C ALA A 49 -1.94 -3.16 30.45
N ASN A 50 -1.24 -2.47 29.54
CA ASN A 50 0.22 -2.54 29.41
C ASN A 50 0.93 -2.02 30.67
N ALA A 51 0.41 -0.96 31.30
CA ALA A 51 0.95 -0.43 32.56
C ALA A 51 0.78 -1.40 33.75
N ALA A 52 -0.25 -2.25 33.76
CA ALA A 52 -0.42 -3.29 34.79
C ALA A 52 0.55 -4.46 34.58
N VAL A 53 0.72 -4.90 33.32
CA VAL A 53 1.68 -5.95 32.95
C VAL A 53 3.11 -5.56 33.31
N LEU A 54 3.54 -4.34 32.97
CA LEU A 54 4.89 -3.85 33.29
C LEU A 54 5.13 -3.72 34.80
N ARG A 55 4.10 -3.37 35.58
CA ARG A 55 4.19 -3.36 37.05
C ARG A 55 4.40 -4.76 37.61
N ARG A 56 3.62 -5.74 37.15
CA ARG A 56 3.81 -7.15 37.52
C ARG A 56 5.21 -7.64 37.16
N LEU A 57 5.67 -7.35 35.94
CA LEU A 57 7.00 -7.74 35.48
C LEU A 57 8.11 -7.08 36.29
N ASN A 58 7.93 -5.84 36.76
CA ASN A 58 8.87 -5.18 37.66
C ASN A 58 8.92 -5.87 39.04
N ASP A 59 7.77 -6.29 39.57
CA ASP A 59 7.71 -7.03 40.83
C ASP A 59 8.37 -8.41 40.70
N ASP A 60 8.10 -9.13 39.61
CA ASP A 60 8.72 -10.41 39.30
C ASP A 60 10.23 -10.27 39.08
N PHE A 61 10.66 -9.20 38.40
CA PHE A 61 12.07 -8.86 38.23
C PHE A 61 12.76 -8.68 39.57
N THR A 62 12.19 -7.88 40.46
CA THR A 62 12.76 -7.58 41.77
C THR A 62 12.80 -8.82 42.67
N LYS A 63 11.78 -9.68 42.60
CA LYS A 63 11.64 -10.86 43.47
C LYS A 63 12.37 -12.10 42.97
N GLN A 64 12.54 -12.25 41.66
CA GLN A 64 13.03 -13.49 41.04
C GLN A 64 14.33 -13.27 40.27
N VAL A 65 14.38 -12.25 39.41
CA VAL A 65 15.52 -12.03 38.50
C VAL A 65 16.69 -11.35 39.21
N VAL A 66 16.46 -10.31 40.01
CA VAL A 66 17.54 -9.62 40.75
C VAL A 66 18.31 -10.58 41.68
N PRO A 67 17.66 -11.43 42.49
CA PRO A 67 18.38 -12.43 43.28
C PRO A 67 19.17 -13.43 42.42
N ALA A 68 18.65 -13.79 41.24
CA ALA A 68 19.36 -14.68 40.32
C ALA A 68 20.60 -14.00 39.71
N ILE A 69 20.52 -12.71 39.38
CA ILE A 69 21.68 -11.91 38.94
C ILE A 69 22.76 -11.94 40.01
N GLU A 70 22.39 -11.65 41.27
CA GLU A 70 23.33 -11.60 42.38
C GLU A 70 23.99 -12.95 42.66
N ARG A 71 23.22 -14.04 42.53
CA ARG A 71 23.65 -15.39 42.86
C ARG A 71 24.46 -16.05 41.75
N TYR A 72 24.02 -15.95 40.50
CA TYR A 72 24.56 -16.73 39.39
C TYR A 72 25.36 -15.90 38.38
N CYS A 73 25.08 -14.60 38.23
CA CYS A 73 25.67 -13.79 37.18
C CYS A 73 26.87 -12.97 37.65
N LEU A 74 26.76 -12.31 38.81
CA LEU A 74 27.78 -11.36 39.27
C LEU A 74 29.11 -11.98 39.74
N GLN A 75 29.22 -13.31 39.76
CA GLN A 75 30.49 -13.98 40.00
C GLN A 75 31.45 -13.81 38.81
N CYS A 76 30.92 -13.89 37.59
CA CYS A 76 31.69 -13.77 36.35
C CYS A 76 31.51 -12.41 35.66
N HIS A 77 30.37 -11.75 35.87
CA HIS A 77 29.97 -10.52 35.16
C HIS A 77 29.98 -9.28 36.05
N ARG A 78 31.06 -9.06 36.80
CA ARG A 78 31.25 -7.89 37.68
C ARG A 78 32.63 -7.27 37.52
N GLY A 79 32.69 -5.96 37.31
CA GLY A 79 33.92 -5.18 37.35
C GLY A 79 34.79 -5.30 36.10
N ALA A 80 36.05 -4.86 36.21
CA ALA A 80 36.96 -4.72 35.07
C ALA A 80 37.38 -6.06 34.43
N ASP A 81 37.39 -7.14 35.23
CA ASP A 81 37.78 -8.49 34.79
C ASP A 81 36.57 -9.35 34.37
N ALA A 82 35.43 -8.72 34.11
CA ALA A 82 34.20 -9.43 33.75
C ALA A 82 34.35 -10.23 32.44
N GLU A 83 33.82 -11.45 32.43
CA GLU A 83 33.81 -12.30 31.26
C GLU A 83 33.10 -11.63 30.09
N ALA A 84 33.69 -11.75 28.89
CA ALA A 84 33.22 -11.10 27.66
C ALA A 84 33.02 -9.57 27.78
N GLN A 85 33.73 -8.92 28.73
CA GLN A 85 33.56 -7.49 29.05
C GLN A 85 32.11 -7.10 29.42
N LEU A 86 31.33 -8.07 29.93
CA LEU A 86 29.94 -7.86 30.31
C LEU A 86 29.81 -7.62 31.81
N ASP A 87 29.50 -6.39 32.23
CA ASP A 87 29.20 -6.06 33.63
C ASP A 87 27.68 -5.89 33.86
N LEU A 88 27.14 -6.72 34.75
CA LEU A 88 25.71 -6.76 35.12
C LEU A 88 25.42 -6.09 36.46
N SER A 89 26.40 -5.44 37.08
CA SER A 89 26.27 -4.84 38.42
C SER A 89 25.14 -3.80 38.51
N ASP A 90 24.91 -3.07 37.42
CA ASP A 90 23.91 -1.99 37.32
C ASP A 90 22.53 -2.46 36.83
N ASP A 91 22.40 -3.72 36.41
CA ASP A 91 21.15 -4.30 35.91
C ASP A 91 20.21 -4.75 37.03
N ARG A 92 20.02 -3.88 38.01
CA ARG A 92 19.12 -4.11 39.16
C ARG A 92 17.79 -3.40 39.03
N THR A 93 17.55 -2.73 37.90
CA THR A 93 16.32 -2.01 37.62
C THR A 93 15.77 -2.36 36.24
N LEU A 94 14.44 -2.35 36.11
CA LEU A 94 13.78 -2.53 34.82
C LEU A 94 14.21 -1.47 33.78
N ALA A 95 14.57 -0.27 34.23
CA ALA A 95 15.09 0.79 33.37
C ALA A 95 16.45 0.44 32.76
N ALA A 96 17.36 -0.15 33.54
CA ALA A 96 18.66 -0.62 33.04
C ALA A 96 18.47 -1.74 32.02
N VAL A 97 17.61 -2.72 32.30
CA VAL A 97 17.25 -3.80 31.35
C VAL A 97 16.69 -3.23 30.05
N ARG A 98 15.80 -2.24 30.12
CA ARG A 98 15.22 -1.57 28.95
C ARG A 98 16.30 -0.92 28.07
N GLN A 99 17.23 -0.19 28.69
CA GLN A 99 18.33 0.46 27.98
C GLN A 99 19.28 -0.57 27.35
N ARG A 100 19.54 -1.69 28.04
CA ARG A 100 20.44 -2.76 27.63
C ARG A 100 19.71 -3.98 27.05
N HIS A 101 18.58 -3.77 26.37
CA HIS A 101 17.71 -4.85 25.90
C HIS A 101 18.41 -5.84 24.95
N GLN A 102 19.35 -5.39 24.12
CA GLN A 102 20.16 -6.26 23.25
C GLN A 102 21.03 -7.23 24.06
N VAL A 103 21.66 -6.73 25.12
CA VAL A 103 22.45 -7.55 26.06
C VAL A 103 21.56 -8.61 26.72
N TRP A 104 20.37 -8.20 27.18
CA TRP A 104 19.42 -9.13 27.81
C TRP A 104 18.85 -10.18 26.85
N ASN A 105 18.70 -9.86 25.56
CA ASN A 105 18.35 -10.85 24.53
C ASN A 105 19.43 -11.91 24.40
N GLU A 106 20.70 -11.49 24.41
CA GLU A 106 21.83 -12.41 24.32
C GLU A 106 21.97 -13.26 25.60
N ILE A 107 21.77 -12.66 26.78
CA ILE A 107 21.71 -13.39 28.04
C ILE A 107 20.61 -14.47 27.99
N ALA A 108 19.40 -14.12 27.57
CA ALA A 108 18.30 -15.09 27.45
C ALA A 108 18.62 -16.20 26.44
N ARG A 109 19.25 -15.87 25.30
CA ARG A 109 19.68 -16.85 24.30
C ARG A 109 20.69 -17.85 24.88
N ARG A 110 21.73 -17.36 25.55
CA ARG A 110 22.79 -18.18 26.14
C ARG A 110 22.32 -18.99 27.35
N LEU A 111 21.47 -18.41 28.19
CA LEU A 111 20.82 -19.13 29.30
C LEU A 111 19.95 -20.28 28.77
N GLY A 112 19.16 -20.02 27.72
CA GLY A 112 18.35 -21.05 27.07
C GLY A 112 19.16 -22.13 26.35
N ALA A 113 20.40 -21.82 25.95
CA ALA A 113 21.35 -22.77 25.37
C ALA A 113 22.20 -23.50 26.42
N HIS A 114 22.00 -23.23 27.72
CA HIS A 114 22.82 -23.76 28.82
C HIS A 114 24.32 -23.41 28.69
N GLU A 115 24.67 -22.34 27.97
CA GLU A 115 26.04 -21.86 27.82
C GLU A 115 26.52 -21.07 29.05
N MET A 116 25.58 -20.52 29.83
CA MET A 116 25.87 -19.74 31.04
C MET A 116 25.02 -20.23 32.21
N PRO A 117 25.57 -20.27 33.44
CA PRO A 117 26.98 -20.05 33.80
C PRO A 117 27.93 -21.16 33.30
N PRO A 118 29.25 -20.90 33.19
CA PRO A 118 30.26 -21.91 32.81
C PRO A 118 30.19 -23.17 33.67
N ALA A 119 30.55 -24.33 33.11
CA ALA A 119 30.42 -25.62 33.80
C ALA A 119 31.23 -25.71 35.12
N ASP A 120 32.29 -24.92 35.25
CA ASP A 120 33.14 -24.81 36.44
C ASP A 120 32.68 -23.72 37.44
N ALA A 121 31.59 -23.00 37.14
CA ALA A 121 30.99 -22.05 38.07
C ALA A 121 30.56 -22.75 39.37
N SER A 122 30.81 -22.10 40.50
CA SER A 122 30.53 -22.67 41.83
C SER A 122 29.03 -22.85 42.10
N GLN A 123 28.17 -22.12 41.36
CA GLN A 123 26.73 -22.22 41.45
C GLN A 123 26.12 -22.32 40.05
N GLN A 124 25.21 -23.27 39.89
CA GLN A 124 24.44 -23.47 38.66
C GLN A 124 22.94 -23.29 38.96
N PRO A 125 22.21 -22.50 38.17
CA PRO A 125 20.76 -22.45 38.29
C PRO A 125 20.14 -23.77 37.82
N THR A 126 19.03 -24.14 38.43
CA THR A 126 18.17 -25.22 37.95
C THR A 126 17.55 -24.86 36.59
N ASP A 127 17.10 -25.85 35.84
CA ASP A 127 16.43 -25.61 34.55
C ASP A 127 15.19 -24.72 34.71
N HIS A 128 14.45 -24.90 35.81
CA HIS A 128 13.33 -24.04 36.16
C HIS A 128 13.75 -22.58 36.37
N GLU A 129 14.84 -22.32 37.10
CA GLU A 129 15.35 -20.95 37.30
C GLU A 129 15.82 -20.32 35.98
N ARG A 130 16.48 -21.09 35.09
CA ARG A 130 16.86 -20.61 33.75
C ARG A 130 15.63 -20.24 32.94
N GLU A 131 14.65 -21.14 32.87
CA GLU A 131 13.39 -20.90 32.16
C GLU A 131 12.64 -19.69 32.71
N GLN A 132 12.65 -19.47 34.03
CA GLN A 132 12.03 -18.29 34.63
C GLN A 132 12.66 -17.00 34.12
N ILE A 133 13.99 -16.91 34.06
CA ILE A 133 14.69 -15.72 33.57
C ILE A 133 14.43 -15.53 32.07
N VAL A 134 14.57 -16.59 31.27
CA VAL A 134 14.35 -16.55 29.81
C VAL A 134 12.91 -16.11 29.50
N ARG A 135 11.93 -16.68 30.21
CA ARG A 135 10.52 -16.32 30.06
C ARG A 135 10.25 -14.88 30.48
N TRP A 136 10.83 -14.45 31.60
CA TRP A 136 10.70 -13.06 32.04
C TRP A 136 11.23 -12.08 30.99
N VAL A 137 12.41 -12.35 30.40
CA VAL A 137 12.95 -11.52 29.30
C VAL A 137 11.99 -11.50 28.11
N ALA A 138 11.46 -12.66 27.71
CA ALA A 138 10.51 -12.74 26.59
C ALA A 138 9.22 -11.95 26.86
N GLU A 139 8.63 -12.08 28.06
CA GLU A 139 7.43 -11.34 28.45
C GLU A 139 7.71 -9.83 28.54
N PHE A 140 8.87 -9.43 29.08
CA PHE A 140 9.26 -8.03 29.16
C PHE A 140 9.44 -7.40 27.78
N ARG A 141 10.12 -8.08 26.85
CA ARG A 141 10.25 -7.62 25.47
C ARG A 141 8.90 -7.43 24.80
N ARG A 142 7.99 -8.38 24.98
CA ARG A 142 6.64 -8.30 24.42
C ARG A 142 5.88 -7.11 24.99
N ALA A 143 5.91 -6.93 26.31
CA ALA A 143 5.26 -5.81 26.97
C ALA A 143 5.84 -4.44 26.55
N GLU A 144 7.15 -4.35 26.33
CA GLU A 144 7.77 -3.12 25.79
C GLU A 144 7.40 -2.88 24.33
N ALA A 145 7.36 -3.92 23.49
CA ALA A 145 6.92 -3.82 22.11
C ALA A 145 5.46 -3.35 22.02
N GLU A 146 4.58 -3.90 22.86
CA GLU A 146 3.18 -3.48 22.95
C GLU A 146 3.04 -2.05 23.52
N ARG A 147 3.92 -1.63 24.45
CA ARG A 147 3.94 -0.25 24.99
C ARG A 147 4.32 0.77 23.92
N THR A 148 5.24 0.43 23.03
CA THR A 148 5.78 1.32 21.99
C THR A 148 5.14 1.07 20.62
N ALA A 149 4.18 0.14 20.49
CA ALA A 149 3.57 -0.24 19.21
C ALA A 149 2.99 0.94 18.42
N GLN A 150 2.48 1.97 19.11
CA GLN A 150 1.92 3.16 18.49
C GLN A 150 2.98 4.17 18.00
N ASP A 151 4.17 4.13 18.61
CA ASP A 151 5.26 5.06 18.34
C ASP A 151 6.45 4.27 17.79
N PRO A 152 6.57 4.16 16.45
CA PRO A 152 7.69 3.45 15.82
C PRO A 152 9.06 4.12 16.08
N GLY A 153 9.09 5.18 16.89
CA GLY A 153 10.26 5.99 17.15
C GLY A 153 10.41 7.10 16.11
N PRO A 154 11.54 7.82 16.15
CA PRO A 154 11.79 8.91 15.21
C PRO A 154 11.86 8.39 13.78
N ASN A 155 10.97 8.88 12.92
CA ASN A 155 11.06 8.66 11.48
C ASN A 155 12.12 9.61 10.91
N LEU A 156 13.28 9.05 10.54
CA LEU A 156 14.29 9.81 9.82
C LEU A 156 13.77 10.13 8.43
N SER A 157 13.63 11.43 8.13
CA SER A 157 13.31 11.88 6.78
C SER A 157 14.37 11.38 5.81
N HIS A 158 13.93 10.64 4.81
CA HIS A 158 14.81 10.02 3.83
C HIS A 158 14.27 10.24 2.42
N ARG A 159 15.16 10.12 1.44
CA ARG A 159 14.78 10.12 0.03
C ARG A 159 14.16 8.77 -0.34
N LEU A 160 13.39 8.75 -1.43
CA LEU A 160 12.99 7.50 -2.06
C LEU A 160 14.21 6.76 -2.60
N SER A 161 14.27 5.44 -2.42
CA SER A 161 15.20 4.57 -3.14
C SER A 161 15.00 4.69 -4.66
N ALA A 162 15.98 4.27 -5.46
CA ALA A 162 15.88 4.26 -6.91
C ALA A 162 14.71 3.40 -7.40
N ALA A 163 14.46 2.27 -6.74
CA ALA A 163 13.32 1.41 -7.03
C ALA A 163 11.98 2.12 -6.70
N GLU A 164 11.85 2.67 -5.49
CA GLU A 164 10.64 3.40 -5.08
C GLU A 164 10.36 4.61 -5.97
N TYR A 165 11.40 5.34 -6.38
CA TYR A 165 11.26 6.47 -7.30
C TYR A 165 10.74 6.03 -8.68
N ASN A 166 11.27 4.93 -9.24
CA ASN A 166 10.78 4.39 -10.51
C ASN A 166 9.30 3.96 -10.41
N TYR A 167 8.94 3.22 -9.36
CA TYR A 167 7.55 2.78 -9.18
C TYR A 167 6.60 3.96 -8.95
N THR A 168 6.99 4.94 -8.15
CA THR A 168 6.20 6.16 -7.90
C THR A 168 5.95 6.91 -9.21
N ILE A 169 6.99 7.10 -10.03
CA ILE A 169 6.83 7.79 -11.32
C ILE A 169 5.96 6.97 -12.26
N ARG A 170 6.12 5.65 -12.32
CA ARG A 170 5.27 4.78 -13.12
C ARG A 170 3.80 4.87 -12.71
N ASP A 171 3.51 4.87 -11.40
CA ASP A 171 2.14 4.93 -10.89
C ASP A 171 1.50 6.30 -11.13
N LEU A 172 2.28 7.38 -10.99
CA LEU A 172 1.79 8.75 -11.23
C LEU A 172 1.58 9.06 -12.72
N THR A 173 2.42 8.52 -13.60
CA THR A 173 2.40 8.84 -15.04
C THR A 173 1.66 7.78 -15.87
N GLY A 174 1.46 6.58 -15.33
CA GLY A 174 0.95 5.42 -16.06
C GLY A 174 1.96 4.80 -17.04
N VAL A 175 3.20 5.28 -17.06
CA VAL A 175 4.21 4.92 -18.05
C VAL A 175 5.52 4.52 -17.36
N ASP A 176 6.13 3.43 -17.84
CA ASP A 176 7.43 2.99 -17.35
C ASP A 176 8.60 3.79 -17.97
N ILE A 177 8.82 5.00 -17.44
CA ILE A 177 9.89 5.91 -17.87
C ILE A 177 11.27 5.43 -17.35
N GLY A 178 11.29 4.81 -16.17
CA GLY A 178 12.52 4.39 -15.48
C GLY A 178 13.54 5.53 -15.28
N PRO A 179 13.17 6.68 -14.67
CA PRO A 179 14.05 7.84 -14.54
C PRO A 179 15.20 7.66 -13.55
N ALA A 180 15.17 6.64 -12.69
CA ALA A 180 16.19 6.40 -11.68
C ALA A 180 17.47 5.71 -12.19
N ARG A 181 17.58 5.37 -13.49
CA ARG A 181 18.71 4.59 -14.03
C ARG A 181 20.09 5.21 -13.78
N GLU A 182 20.15 6.53 -13.70
CA GLU A 182 21.37 7.31 -13.49
C GLU A 182 21.65 7.64 -12.02
N LEU A 183 20.77 7.18 -11.10
CA LEU A 183 21.00 7.30 -9.67
C LEU A 183 22.02 6.23 -9.22
N PRO A 184 22.86 6.55 -8.22
CA PRO A 184 23.74 5.55 -7.63
C PRO A 184 22.93 4.44 -6.96
N VAL A 185 23.56 3.27 -6.80
CA VAL A 185 22.97 2.15 -6.05
C VAL A 185 22.76 2.58 -4.59
N ASP A 186 21.60 2.24 -4.06
CA ASP A 186 21.23 2.55 -2.69
C ASP A 186 22.01 1.66 -1.70
N PRO A 187 22.59 2.24 -0.63
CA PRO A 187 23.28 1.46 0.39
C PRO A 187 22.29 0.67 1.23
N ALA A 188 22.60 -0.60 1.47
CA ALA A 188 21.85 -1.43 2.41
C ALA A 188 22.29 -1.13 3.86
N ASN A 189 21.35 -1.19 4.80
CA ASN A 189 21.64 -1.11 6.24
C ASN A 189 22.23 -2.42 6.79
N GLU A 190 22.55 -2.45 8.09
CA GLU A 190 23.09 -3.65 8.75
C GLU A 190 22.20 -4.88 8.62
N ALA A 191 20.89 -4.68 8.47
CA ALA A 191 19.91 -5.74 8.26
C ALA A 191 19.69 -6.11 6.77
N GLY A 192 20.40 -5.45 5.84
CA GLY A 192 20.34 -5.72 4.41
C GLY A 192 19.21 -5.01 3.65
N PHE A 193 18.50 -4.08 4.28
CA PHE A 193 17.45 -3.29 3.63
C PHE A 193 18.01 -2.01 3.00
N ASP A 194 17.64 -1.76 1.75
CA ASP A 194 18.07 -0.62 0.92
C ASP A 194 17.07 0.56 0.93
N ASN A 195 15.94 0.42 1.64
CA ASN A 195 14.90 1.43 1.77
C ASN A 195 14.83 2.07 3.18
N SER A 196 15.93 2.01 3.93
CA SER A 196 15.94 2.51 5.31
C SER A 196 16.34 3.99 5.38
N GLY A 197 15.68 4.74 6.26
CA GLY A 197 15.98 6.17 6.41
C GLY A 197 17.34 6.49 7.03
N GLU A 198 17.95 5.52 7.72
CA GLU A 198 19.33 5.59 8.19
C GLU A 198 20.34 5.61 7.03
N SER A 199 20.08 4.82 5.98
CA SER A 199 21.00 4.65 4.85
C SER A 199 20.74 5.67 3.73
N LEU A 200 19.48 6.09 3.55
CA LEU A 200 19.05 6.93 2.44
C LEU A 200 19.15 8.44 2.75
N THR A 201 20.39 8.91 2.89
CA THR A 201 20.69 10.34 3.06
C THR A 201 20.77 11.08 1.71
N MET A 202 20.55 12.40 1.73
CA MET A 202 20.60 13.26 0.55
C MET A 202 21.90 14.07 0.52
N SER A 203 22.61 14.04 -0.62
CA SER A 203 23.77 14.90 -0.89
C SER A 203 23.46 15.92 -1.99
N PRO A 204 24.18 17.06 -2.07
CA PRO A 204 23.97 18.04 -3.14
C PRO A 204 24.14 17.46 -4.55
N ALA A 205 25.13 16.58 -4.75
CA ALA A 205 25.34 15.90 -6.03
C ALA A 205 24.18 14.95 -6.38
N LEU A 206 23.63 14.27 -5.38
CA LEU A 206 22.49 13.39 -5.58
C LEU A 206 21.21 14.17 -5.90
N LEU A 207 20.98 15.30 -5.24
CA LEU A 207 19.86 16.19 -5.57
C LEU A 207 19.92 16.64 -7.03
N GLN A 208 21.12 16.95 -7.54
CA GLN A 208 21.30 17.28 -8.95
C GLN A 208 20.91 16.12 -9.87
N LYS A 209 21.23 14.88 -9.50
CA LYS A 209 20.81 13.69 -10.24
C LYS A 209 19.29 13.50 -10.23
N TYR A 210 18.61 13.73 -9.11
CA TYR A 210 17.14 13.74 -9.05
C TYR A 210 16.54 14.84 -9.93
N PHE A 211 17.16 16.01 -10.01
CA PHE A 211 16.69 17.08 -10.91
C PHE A 211 16.81 16.69 -12.39
N LEU A 212 17.89 16.02 -12.78
CA LEU A 212 18.04 15.45 -14.13
C LEU A 212 17.02 14.34 -14.41
N ALA A 213 16.75 13.49 -13.41
CA ALA A 213 15.72 12.47 -13.49
C ALA A 213 14.32 13.10 -13.66
N ALA A 214 14.00 14.16 -12.93
CA ALA A 214 12.75 14.91 -13.08
C ALA A 214 12.63 15.58 -14.46
N GLN A 215 13.72 16.13 -15.01
CA GLN A 215 13.73 16.61 -16.41
C GLN A 215 13.44 15.49 -17.41
N THR A 216 13.99 14.29 -17.16
CA THR A 216 13.71 13.12 -17.99
C THR A 216 12.21 12.81 -17.97
N VAL A 217 11.56 12.83 -16.80
CA VAL A 217 10.10 12.66 -16.68
C VAL A 217 9.34 13.77 -17.40
N ALA A 218 9.77 15.03 -17.25
CA ALA A 218 9.14 16.17 -17.91
C ALA A 218 9.22 16.07 -19.45
N ASN A 219 10.28 15.49 -20.01
CA ASN A 219 10.40 15.26 -21.45
C ASN A 219 9.39 14.23 -21.99
N HIS A 220 8.65 13.52 -21.14
CA HIS A 220 7.57 12.62 -21.55
C HIS A 220 6.18 13.28 -21.46
N LEU A 221 6.08 14.50 -20.92
CA LEU A 221 4.82 15.20 -20.68
C LEU A 221 4.24 15.78 -21.98
N LEU A 222 2.94 15.53 -22.19
CA LEU A 222 2.13 16.17 -23.22
C LEU A 222 1.04 17.00 -22.56
N LEU A 223 0.87 18.21 -23.07
CA LEU A 223 -0.33 19.01 -22.81
C LEU A 223 -1.37 18.68 -23.89
N LEU A 224 -2.56 18.33 -23.42
CA LEU A 224 -3.74 18.06 -24.23
C LEU A 224 -4.77 19.18 -24.02
N PRO A 225 -5.73 19.38 -24.93
CA PRO A 225 -6.78 20.38 -24.75
C PRO A 225 -7.60 20.19 -23.45
N ASP A 226 -7.73 18.96 -22.98
CA ASP A 226 -8.53 18.53 -21.83
C ASP A 226 -7.69 18.15 -20.59
N GLY A 227 -6.35 18.31 -20.64
CA GLY A 227 -5.49 18.00 -19.51
C GLY A 227 -4.04 17.73 -19.88
N LEU A 228 -3.43 16.74 -19.22
CA LEU A 228 -2.07 16.31 -19.50
C LEU A 228 -2.00 14.79 -19.60
N ALA A 229 -1.00 14.31 -20.33
CA ALA A 229 -0.71 12.89 -20.48
C ALA A 229 0.81 12.67 -20.52
N PHE A 230 1.25 11.42 -20.34
CA PHE A 230 2.64 11.02 -20.50
C PHE A 230 2.78 10.03 -21.65
N ALA A 231 3.81 10.19 -22.47
CA ALA A 231 4.16 9.25 -23.53
C ALA A 231 5.21 8.22 -23.07
N PRO A 232 5.24 7.01 -23.66
CA PRO A 232 6.31 6.03 -23.43
C PRO A 232 7.67 6.42 -24.01
N HIS A 233 7.74 7.52 -24.76
CA HIS A 233 8.95 8.06 -25.35
C HIS A 233 9.03 9.57 -25.07
N HIS A 234 10.22 10.15 -25.26
CA HIS A 234 10.39 11.59 -25.22
C HIS A 234 9.50 12.28 -26.26
N VAL A 235 8.94 13.43 -25.88
CA VAL A 235 8.02 14.26 -26.66
C VAL A 235 8.49 15.71 -26.66
N ILE A 236 9.68 15.92 -27.19
CA ILE A 236 10.35 17.23 -27.20
C ILE A 236 9.98 18.00 -28.47
N THR A 237 9.80 17.30 -29.58
CA THR A 237 9.50 17.90 -30.89
C THR A 237 8.04 17.69 -31.29
N ASP A 238 7.56 18.50 -32.23
CA ASP A 238 6.21 18.32 -32.80
C ASP A 238 6.04 16.95 -33.46
N THR A 239 7.10 16.44 -34.11
CA THR A 239 7.11 15.09 -34.69
C THR A 239 6.87 14.01 -33.63
N ASP A 240 7.43 14.15 -32.44
CA ASP A 240 7.22 13.19 -31.35
C ASP A 240 5.78 13.24 -30.83
N ARG A 241 5.20 14.44 -30.78
CA ARG A 241 3.79 14.65 -30.42
C ARG A 241 2.86 14.00 -31.43
N ASP A 242 3.14 14.20 -32.73
CA ASP A 242 2.37 13.59 -33.81
C ASP A 242 2.44 12.06 -33.74
N LYS A 243 3.64 11.51 -33.48
CA LYS A 243 3.84 10.08 -33.27
C LYS A 243 2.95 9.54 -32.14
N TYR A 244 2.89 10.23 -31.01
CA TYR A 244 2.02 9.84 -29.90
C TYR A 244 0.54 9.88 -30.28
N CYS A 245 0.09 10.95 -30.95
CA CYS A 245 -1.30 11.09 -31.41
C CYS A 245 -1.69 9.99 -32.40
N VAL A 246 -0.83 9.70 -33.38
CA VAL A 246 -1.04 8.63 -34.35
C VAL A 246 -1.10 7.27 -33.66
N ALA A 247 -0.17 7.00 -32.73
CA ALA A 247 -0.16 5.75 -31.97
C ALA A 247 -1.47 5.54 -31.18
N ARG A 248 -2.05 6.61 -30.62
CA ARG A 248 -3.35 6.53 -29.94
C ARG A 248 -4.51 6.18 -30.87
N ILE A 249 -4.49 6.68 -32.11
CA ILE A 249 -5.50 6.34 -33.11
C ILE A 249 -5.36 4.86 -33.49
N VAL A 250 -4.14 4.40 -33.73
CA VAL A 250 -3.86 2.99 -34.05
C VAL A 250 -4.34 2.08 -32.90
N ASP A 251 -3.95 2.39 -31.67
CA ASP A 251 -4.35 1.62 -30.48
C ASP A 251 -5.87 1.61 -30.25
N PHE A 252 -6.59 2.67 -30.63
CA PHE A 252 -8.06 2.67 -30.60
C PHE A 252 -8.64 1.61 -31.55
N TYR A 253 -8.13 1.51 -32.78
CA TYR A 253 -8.62 0.53 -33.76
C TYR A 253 -8.17 -0.90 -33.40
N ASP A 254 -6.96 -1.08 -32.88
CA ASP A 254 -6.48 -2.39 -32.43
C ASP A 254 -7.34 -2.96 -31.29
N ARG A 255 -7.87 -2.09 -30.42
CA ARG A 255 -8.80 -2.47 -29.33
C ARG A 255 -10.23 -2.72 -29.80
N HIS A 256 -10.60 -2.27 -31.00
CA HIS A 256 -11.94 -2.43 -31.56
C HIS A 256 -11.85 -3.13 -32.92
N PRO A 257 -11.48 -4.43 -32.94
CA PRO A 257 -11.42 -5.17 -34.19
C PRO A 257 -12.81 -5.18 -34.83
N VAL A 258 -12.90 -4.62 -36.04
CA VAL A 258 -14.13 -4.65 -36.83
C VAL A 258 -14.08 -5.90 -37.70
N ASP A 259 -15.04 -6.81 -37.50
CA ASP A 259 -15.28 -7.86 -38.49
C ASP A 259 -15.91 -7.21 -39.73
N LEU A 260 -15.11 -7.12 -40.79
CA LEU A 260 -15.54 -6.52 -42.04
C LEU A 260 -16.71 -7.30 -42.66
N ALA A 261 -16.79 -8.61 -42.47
CA ALA A 261 -17.88 -9.41 -43.01
C ALA A 261 -19.21 -9.05 -42.34
N ASP A 262 -19.23 -8.96 -41.00
CA ASP A 262 -20.42 -8.55 -40.25
C ASP A 262 -20.81 -7.10 -40.55
N TYR A 263 -19.82 -6.21 -40.63
CA TYR A 263 -20.04 -4.81 -41.01
C TYR A 263 -20.66 -4.71 -42.40
N PHE A 264 -20.09 -5.39 -43.40
CA PHE A 264 -20.63 -5.36 -44.77
C PHE A 264 -22.00 -6.03 -44.86
N ALA A 265 -22.21 -7.15 -44.17
CA ALA A 265 -23.52 -7.81 -44.10
C ALA A 265 -24.59 -6.90 -43.50
N ALA A 266 -24.29 -6.23 -42.38
CA ALA A 266 -25.20 -5.27 -41.75
C ALA A 266 -25.46 -4.07 -42.66
N SER A 267 -24.42 -3.52 -43.29
CA SER A 267 -24.56 -2.39 -44.22
C SER A 267 -25.43 -2.73 -45.44
N LEU A 268 -25.28 -3.94 -46.00
CA LEU A 268 -26.08 -4.43 -47.11
C LEU A 268 -27.53 -4.64 -46.70
N GLN A 269 -27.79 -5.24 -45.53
CA GLN A 269 -29.15 -5.40 -45.01
C GLN A 269 -29.86 -4.05 -44.83
N ILE A 270 -29.16 -3.03 -44.33
CA ILE A 270 -29.71 -1.67 -44.19
C ILE A 270 -30.00 -1.06 -45.57
N SER A 271 -29.10 -1.20 -46.54
CA SER A 271 -29.32 -0.69 -47.90
C SER A 271 -30.53 -1.34 -48.56
N LEU A 272 -30.66 -2.66 -48.47
CA LEU A 272 -31.78 -3.40 -49.03
C LEU A 272 -33.11 -3.06 -48.35
N ALA A 273 -33.12 -2.89 -47.02
CA ALA A 273 -34.30 -2.44 -46.29
C ALA A 273 -34.73 -1.02 -46.69
N HIS A 274 -33.77 -0.14 -47.02
CA HIS A 274 -34.06 1.20 -47.52
C HIS A 274 -34.63 1.18 -48.95
N ASP A 275 -34.12 0.28 -49.79
CA ASP A 275 -34.60 0.10 -51.16
C ASP A 275 -36.02 -0.49 -51.16
N ASP A 276 -36.35 -1.45 -50.29
CA ASP A 276 -37.71 -2.00 -50.13
C ASP A 276 -38.72 -0.94 -49.66
N ASP A 277 -38.33 -0.04 -48.74
CA ASP A 277 -39.16 1.09 -48.30
C ASP A 277 -39.35 2.15 -49.41
N SER A 278 -38.44 2.23 -50.37
CA SER A 278 -38.53 3.11 -51.55
C SER A 278 -39.27 2.47 -52.74
N ALA A 279 -39.25 1.13 -52.83
CA ALA A 279 -39.92 0.31 -53.84
C ALA A 279 -41.38 -0.03 -53.47
N ALA A 280 -41.78 0.17 -52.21
CA ALA A 280 -43.18 0.35 -51.83
C ALA A 280 -43.70 1.64 -52.49
N SER A 281 -44.05 1.52 -53.77
CA SER A 281 -44.47 2.60 -54.66
C SER A 281 -45.41 3.60 -53.96
N ASP A 282 -45.28 4.87 -54.32
CA ASP A 282 -46.23 5.93 -53.94
C ASP A 282 -47.71 5.53 -54.23
N ASP A 283 -47.93 4.57 -55.13
CA ASP A 283 -49.22 3.98 -55.46
C ASP A 283 -49.78 3.09 -54.32
N ASP A 284 -48.96 2.25 -53.68
CA ASP A 284 -49.42 1.39 -52.56
C ASP A 284 -49.68 2.21 -51.28
N ARG A 285 -48.97 3.33 -51.10
CA ARG A 285 -49.23 4.31 -50.04
C ARG A 285 -50.52 5.11 -50.26
N LEU A 286 -50.93 5.35 -51.51
CA LEU A 286 -52.21 5.99 -51.84
C LEU A 286 -53.38 5.01 -51.68
N VAL A 287 -53.25 3.76 -52.13
CA VAL A 287 -54.28 2.72 -51.99
C VAL A 287 -54.58 2.41 -50.52
N ARG A 288 -53.57 2.32 -49.65
CA ARG A 288 -53.77 2.15 -48.19
C ARG A 288 -54.39 3.36 -47.50
N ARG A 289 -54.25 4.56 -48.07
CA ARG A 289 -54.87 5.78 -47.52
C ARG A 289 -56.37 5.83 -47.83
N TYR A 290 -56.78 5.39 -49.01
CA TYR A 290 -58.19 5.31 -49.41
C TYR A 290 -58.95 4.12 -48.79
N ALA A 291 -58.26 3.04 -48.39
CA ALA A 291 -58.90 1.88 -47.76
C ALA A 291 -59.31 2.10 -46.29
N ASN A 292 -58.75 3.11 -45.61
CA ASN A 292 -59.01 3.41 -44.19
C ASN A 292 -59.97 4.60 -43.97
N GLU A 293 -60.54 5.17 -45.04
CA GLU A 293 -61.50 6.29 -45.00
C GLU A 293 -62.96 5.86 -45.29
N LYS A 294 -63.29 4.59 -45.08
CA LYS A 294 -64.68 4.08 -45.12
C LYS A 294 -65.14 3.49 -43.81
#